data_AF-A0A7R7DN39-F1
#
_entry.id   AF-A0A7R7DN39-F1
#
_cell.length_a   1.000
_cell.length_b   1.000
_cell.length_c   1.000
_cell.angle_alpha   90.00
_cell.angle_beta   90.00
_cell.angle_gamma   90.00
#
_symmetry.space_group_name_H-M   'P 1'
#
loop_
_entity.id
_entity.type
_entity.pdbx_description
1 polymer ?
#
loop_
_entity_poly.entity_id
_entity_poly.type
_entity_poly.pdbx_seq_one_letter_code
_entity_poly.pdbx_strand_id
1 'polypeptide(L)'
;MLCFSKRDPASGNTVLVVCSLDPHNVQWGNTALELPALGVGWSDRFAVRDELTGAEYDWGQFNTVRLDPYEQPAHLLTVHPHG
;
A
#
# COMPACT_ATOMS: atom_id res chain seq x y z
N MET A 1 -7.21 11.35 -0.20
CA MET A 1 -6.62 10.00 -0.32
C MET A 1 -7.18 9.12 0.77
N LEU A 2 -7.50 7.87 0.46
CA LEU A 2 -7.93 6.85 1.43
C LEU A 2 -6.92 5.70 1.41
N CYS A 3 -6.59 5.17 2.59
CA CYS A 3 -5.65 4.07 2.76
C CYS A 3 -6.25 3.03 3.72
N PHE A 4 -6.36 1.78 3.31
CA PHE A 4 -6.89 0.70 4.15
C PHE A 4 -6.27 -0.65 3.79
N SER A 5 -6.25 -1.58 4.74
CA SER A 5 -5.79 -2.95 4.50
C SER A 5 -6.86 -3.98 4.85
N LYS A 6 -6.71 -5.17 4.27
CA LYS A 6 -7.40 -6.38 4.67
C LYS A 6 -6.40 -7.51 4.76
N ARG A 7 -6.51 -8.31 5.82
CA ARG A 7 -5.65 -9.46 6.06
C ARG A 7 -6.49 -10.70 6.30
N ASP A 8 -6.20 -11.76 5.56
CA ASP A 8 -6.77 -13.07 5.82
C ASP A 8 -6.03 -13.73 6.99
N PRO A 9 -6.71 -14.04 8.12
CA PRO A 9 -6.05 -14.65 9.26
C PRO A 9 -5.60 -16.09 9.01
N ALA A 10 -6.18 -16.81 8.04
CA ALA A 10 -5.84 -18.20 7.77
C ALA A 10 -4.53 -18.34 6.98
N SER A 11 -4.40 -17.60 5.88
CA SER A 11 -3.18 -17.62 5.05
C SER A 11 -2.14 -16.58 5.43
N GLY A 12 -2.54 -15.53 6.16
CA GLY A 12 -1.70 -14.36 6.42
C GLY A 12 -1.59 -13.41 5.22
N ASN A 13 -2.28 -13.68 4.09
CA ASN A 13 -2.29 -12.82 2.93
C ASN A 13 -2.86 -11.44 3.30
N THR A 14 -2.12 -10.39 2.94
CA THR A 14 -2.48 -9.01 3.24
C THR A 14 -2.52 -8.20 1.94
N VAL A 15 -3.62 -7.48 1.74
CA VAL A 15 -3.78 -6.48 0.69
C VAL A 15 -3.88 -5.10 1.32
N LEU A 16 -3.10 -4.14 0.81
CA LEU A 16 -3.12 -2.74 1.17
C LEU A 16 -3.57 -1.91 -0.04
N VAL A 17 -4.58 -1.06 0.15
CA VAL A 17 -5.12 -0.19 -0.89
C VAL A 17 -4.84 1.25 -0.53
N VAL A 18 -4.34 2.01 -1.51
CA VAL A 18 -4.24 3.47 -1.44
C VAL A 18 -4.94 4.05 -2.65
N CYS A 19 -5.97 4.87 -2.47
CA CYS A 19 -6.72 5.45 -3.59
C CYS A 19 -7.03 6.94 -3.42
N SER A 20 -7.16 7.63 -4.56
CA SER A 20 -7.71 8.97 -4.60
C SER A 20 -9.23 8.92 -4.69
N LEU A 21 -9.90 9.85 -4.01
CA LEU A 21 -11.33 10.13 -4.20
C LEU A 21 -11.56 11.38 -5.04
N ASP A 22 -10.48 12.02 -5.50
CA ASP A 22 -10.49 13.13 -6.46
C ASP A 22 -10.28 12.54 -7.87
N PRO A 23 -11.28 12.63 -8.76
CA PRO A 23 -11.21 12.06 -10.11
C PRO A 23 -10.55 13.01 -11.14
N HIS A 24 -10.07 14.19 -10.73
CA HIS A 24 -9.59 15.22 -11.65
C HIS A 24 -8.15 15.63 -11.41
N ASN A 25 -7.70 15.62 -10.15
CA ASN A 25 -6.37 16.11 -9.79
C ASN A 25 -5.45 15.00 -9.30
N VAL A 26 -4.17 15.14 -9.63
CA VAL A 26 -3.08 14.35 -9.03
C VAL A 26 -3.07 14.58 -7.52
N GLN A 27 -3.07 13.50 -6.75
CA GLN A 27 -2.92 13.53 -5.30
C GLN A 27 -1.55 12.99 -4.90
N TRP A 28 -0.94 13.62 -3.91
CA TRP A 28 0.37 13.24 -3.39
C TRP A 28 0.40 13.34 -1.88
N GLY A 29 1.11 12.42 -1.22
CA GLY A 29 1.29 12.45 0.22
C GLY A 29 2.01 11.22 0.73
N ASN A 30 2.09 11.10 2.06
CA ASN A 30 2.72 9.96 2.72
C ASN A 30 1.66 9.09 3.39
N THR A 31 1.81 7.77 3.28
CA THR A 31 1.10 6.83 4.14
C THR A 31 1.62 6.95 5.57
N ALA A 32 0.80 6.58 6.56
CA ALA A 32 1.22 6.30 7.92
C ALA A 32 0.59 4.96 8.32
N LEU A 33 1.33 3.88 8.13
CA LEU A 33 0.81 2.53 8.21
C LEU A 33 0.86 2.00 9.65
N GLU A 34 -0.16 1.23 10.03
CA GLU A 34 -0.14 0.39 11.23
C GLU A 34 0.48 -0.96 10.82
N LEU A 35 1.79 -1.11 11.06
CA LEU A 35 2.55 -2.24 10.53
C LEU A 35 2.11 -3.60 11.10
N PRO A 36 1.80 -3.74 12.41
CA PRO A 36 1.27 -4.98 12.96
C PRO A 36 0.00 -5.50 12.28
N ALA A 37 -0.91 -4.62 11.86
CA ALA A 37 -2.13 -4.97 11.12
C ALA A 37 -1.82 -5.53 9.74
N LEU A 38 -0.64 -5.24 9.18
CA LEU A 38 -0.14 -5.84 7.95
C LEU A 38 0.59 -7.17 8.19
N GLY A 39 0.86 -7.52 9.45
CA GLY A 39 1.68 -8.66 9.83
C GLY A 39 3.18 -8.37 9.81
N VAL A 40 3.59 -7.10 9.97
CA VAL A 40 4.97 -6.63 9.90
C VAL A 40 5.36 -5.93 11.22
N GLY A 41 6.61 -6.04 11.67
CA GLY A 41 7.08 -5.34 12.87
C GLY A 41 7.22 -3.83 12.64
N TRP A 42 7.11 -3.04 13.72
CA TRP A 42 7.16 -1.57 13.65
C TRP A 42 8.47 -0.99 13.08
N SER A 43 9.57 -1.73 13.21
CA SER A 43 10.90 -1.32 12.75
C SER A 43 11.30 -1.95 11.42
N ASP A 44 10.44 -2.80 10.85
CA ASP A 44 10.78 -3.60 9.70
C ASP A 44 10.50 -2.84 8.40
N ARG A 45 11.21 -3.29 7.36
CA ARG A 45 10.89 -3.00 5.96
C ARG A 45 10.15 -4.21 5.39
N PHE A 46 9.40 -4.01 4.32
CA PHE A 46 8.67 -5.09 3.66
C PHE A 46 8.48 -4.76 2.18
N ALA A 47 8.46 -5.81 1.36
CA ALA A 47 8.18 -5.66 -0.05
C ALA A 47 6.66 -5.56 -0.28
N VAL A 48 6.27 -4.75 -1.25
CA VAL A 48 4.92 -4.73 -1.79
C VAL A 48 4.95 -4.84 -3.30
N ARG A 49 3.96 -5.51 -3.87
CA ARG A 49 3.72 -5.56 -5.32
C ARG A 49 2.38 -4.90 -5.62
N ASP A 50 2.38 -3.93 -6.53
CA ASP A 50 1.13 -3.35 -7.04
C ASP A 50 0.56 -4.23 -8.14
N GLU A 51 -0.57 -4.88 -7.87
CA GLU A 51 -1.20 -5.81 -8.79
C GLU A 51 -1.83 -5.11 -10.01
N LEU A 52 -2.02 -3.78 -9.96
CA LEU A 52 -2.52 -3.03 -11.12
C LEU A 52 -1.44 -2.80 -12.18
N THR A 53 -0.17 -2.72 -11.76
CA THR A 53 0.94 -2.32 -12.64
C THR A 53 2.07 -3.35 -12.70
N GLY A 54 2.13 -4.28 -11.74
CA GLY A 54 3.23 -5.21 -11.52
C GLY A 54 4.46 -4.58 -10.88
N ALA A 55 4.43 -3.29 -10.53
CA ALA A 55 5.55 -2.60 -9.89
C ALA A 55 5.80 -3.14 -8.48
N GLU A 56 7.07 -3.17 -8.07
CA GLU A 56 7.49 -3.62 -6.76
C GLU A 56 8.19 -2.49 -6.01
N TYR A 57 7.93 -2.40 -4.70
CA TYR A 57 8.49 -1.38 -3.84
C TYR A 57 8.94 -1.98 -2.52
N ASP A 58 10.00 -1.42 -1.94
CA ASP A 58 10.38 -1.66 -0.54
C ASP A 58 9.80 -0.55 0.34
N TRP A 59 8.92 -0.91 1.27
CA TRP A 59 8.12 0.00 2.08
C TRP A 59 8.43 -0.12 3.57
N GLY A 60 8.07 0.92 4.33
CA GLY A 60 8.12 0.94 5.79
C GLY A 60 6.86 1.59 6.35
N GLN A 61 6.93 2.21 7.52
CA GLN A 61 5.78 2.87 8.14
C GLN A 61 5.26 4.06 7.32
N PHE A 62 6.16 4.87 6.77
CA PHE A 62 5.84 6.07 6.00
C PHE A 62 6.35 5.94 4.56
N ASN A 63 5.45 6.01 3.58
CA ASN A 63 5.79 5.83 2.17
C ASN A 63 5.15 6.94 1.35
N THR A 64 5.93 7.52 0.46
CA THR A 64 5.45 8.55 -0.47
C THR A 64 4.64 7.90 -1.59
N VAL A 65 3.44 8.41 -1.84
CA VAL A 65 2.55 7.94 -2.91
C VAL A 65 2.13 9.11 -3.80
N ARG A 66 2.06 8.86 -5.11
CA ARG A 66 1.51 9.78 -6.11
C ARG A 66 0.42 9.03 -6.87
N LEU A 67 -0.80 9.56 -6.87
CA LEU A 67 -1.93 9.00 -7.58
C LEU A 67 -2.39 9.97 -8.66
N ASP A 68 -2.35 9.50 -9.90
CA ASP A 68 -2.79 10.26 -11.06
C ASP A 68 -4.14 9.71 -11.53
N PRO A 69 -5.22 10.51 -11.55
CA PRO A 69 -6.55 10.01 -11.88
C PRO A 69 -6.67 9.44 -13.30
N TYR A 70 -5.75 9.80 -14.21
CA TYR A 70 -5.79 9.33 -15.60
C TYR A 70 -4.82 8.18 -15.90
N GLU A 71 -3.83 7.94 -15.04
CA GLU A 71 -2.84 6.87 -15.22
C GLU A 71 -2.93 5.78 -14.14
N GLN A 72 -3.00 6.19 -12.87
CA GLN A 72 -2.95 5.29 -11.71
C GLN A 72 -3.73 5.92 -10.54
N PRO A 73 -5.06 5.81 -10.52
CA PRO A 73 -5.91 6.43 -9.50
C PRO A 73 -5.82 5.73 -8.13
N ALA A 74 -5.23 4.53 -8.10
CA ALA A 74 -5.05 3.71 -6.91
C ALA A 74 -3.84 2.79 -7.04
N HIS A 75 -3.37 2.31 -5.89
CA HIS A 75 -2.50 1.15 -5.75
C HIS A 75 -3.28 -0.01 -5.12
N LEU A 76 -3.11 -1.23 -5.64
CA LEU A 76 -3.59 -2.47 -5.04
C LEU A 76 -2.38 -3.32 -4.67
N LEU A 77 -1.93 -3.20 -3.44
CA LEU A 77 -0.64 -3.72 -3.00
C LEU A 77 -0.79 -5.06 -2.28
N THR A 78 -0.19 -6.12 -2.80
CA THR A 78 0.06 -7.34 -2.02
C THR A 78 1.27 -7.12 -1.13
N VAL A 79 1.15 -7.42 0.16
CA VAL A 79 2.24 -7.26 1.14
C VAL A 79 3.03 -8.56 1.28
N HIS A 80 4.36 -8.45 1.23
CA HIS A 80 5.32 -9.52 1.40
C HIS A 80 6.27 -9.19 2.56
N PRO A 81 5.95 -9.63 3.79
CA PRO A 81 6.86 -9.49 4.93
C PRO A 81 8.19 -10.17 4.63
N HIS A 82 9.30 -9.54 5.02
CA HIS A 82 10.58 -10.24 5.08
C HIS A 82 10.52 -11.27 6.22
N GLY A 83 10.94 -12.51 5.93
CA GLY A 83 10.88 -13.62 6.89
C GLY A 83 11.86 -13.49 8.04
#